data_AF-A0A4Y2XAV7-F1
#
_entry.id   AF-A0A4Y2XAV7-F1
#
_cell.length_a   1.000
_cell.length_b   1.000
_cell.length_c   1.000
_cell.angle_alpha   90.00
_cell.angle_beta   90.00
_cell.angle_gamma   90.00
#
_symmetry.space_group_name_H-M   'P 1'
#
loop_
_entity.id
_entity.type
_entity.pdbx_description
1 polymer ?
#
loop_
_entity_poly.entity_id
_entity_poly.type
_entity_poly.pdbx_seq_one_letter_code
_entity_poly.pdbx_strand_id
1 'polypeptide(L)'
;MLKKLNNKFGKVNAILANEYIKVYPETAEEHRDMQKFCREENIEFYVIRPLSERPFKVVIKGLHRDTDIEEIKSELTIALPEIEILKVGQLKNVRTKSPMDIFMIELKKNGHENNIFELTRFMFLKIKIQNFRKPPGATQCWNCNMFNH
;
A
#
# COMPACT_ATOMS: atom_id res chain seq x y z
N MET A 1 4.05 -14.47 -24.15
CA MET A 1 4.02 -14.64 -22.68
C MET A 1 3.03 -15.74 -22.25
N LEU A 2 1.71 -15.55 -22.37
CA LEU A 2 0.71 -16.52 -21.87
C LEU A 2 0.86 -17.95 -22.40
N LYS A 3 1.24 -18.13 -23.68
CA LYS A 3 1.57 -19.46 -24.24
C LYS A 3 2.70 -20.15 -23.47
N LYS A 4 3.76 -19.42 -23.08
CA LYS A 4 4.88 -19.98 -22.31
C LYS A 4 4.44 -20.42 -20.91
N LEU A 5 3.59 -19.61 -20.25
CA LEU A 5 3.00 -19.95 -18.96
C LEU A 5 2.11 -21.21 -19.07
N ASN A 6 1.24 -21.27 -20.08
CA ASN A 6 0.36 -22.42 -20.30
C ASN A 6 1.14 -23.71 -20.57
N ASN A 7 2.26 -23.62 -21.28
CA ASN A 7 3.11 -24.78 -21.57
C ASN A 7 3.83 -25.32 -20.33
N LYS A 8 4.20 -24.46 -19.37
CA LYS A 8 4.95 -24.87 -18.16
C LYS A 8 4.04 -25.27 -17.00
N PHE A 9 2.94 -24.54 -16.78
CA PHE A 9 2.07 -24.70 -15.61
C PHE A 9 0.71 -25.31 -15.94
N GLY A 10 0.49 -25.74 -17.18
CA GLY A 10 -0.83 -26.17 -17.64
C GLY A 10 -1.78 -24.98 -17.84
N LYS A 11 -3.09 -25.24 -17.93
CA LYS A 11 -4.09 -24.20 -18.23
C LYS A 11 -4.20 -23.19 -17.07
N VAL A 12 -3.43 -22.10 -17.13
CA VAL A 12 -3.43 -21.07 -16.08
C VAL A 12 -4.71 -20.24 -16.12
N ASN A 13 -5.23 -19.89 -14.95
CA ASN A 13 -6.36 -18.96 -14.83
C ASN A 13 -5.87 -17.54 -15.10
N ALA A 14 -6.15 -17.01 -16.29
CA ALA A 14 -5.69 -15.69 -16.71
C ALA A 14 -6.82 -14.84 -17.32
N ILE A 15 -6.82 -13.55 -17.01
CA ILE A 15 -7.78 -12.56 -17.52
C ILE A 15 -7.01 -11.38 -18.12
N LEU A 16 -7.40 -10.96 -19.32
CA LEU A 16 -6.89 -9.71 -19.91
C LEU A 16 -7.53 -8.52 -19.17
N ALA A 17 -6.70 -7.66 -18.60
CA ALA A 17 -7.12 -6.47 -17.86
C ALA A 17 -6.31 -5.26 -18.34
N ASN A 18 -6.92 -4.47 -19.22
CA ASN A 18 -6.28 -3.36 -19.95
C ASN A 18 -5.07 -3.89 -20.75
N GLU A 19 -3.88 -3.30 -20.56
CA GLU A 19 -2.62 -3.70 -21.20
C GLU A 19 -1.93 -4.88 -20.50
N TYR A 20 -2.52 -5.41 -19.42
CA TYR A 20 -1.93 -6.47 -18.61
C TYR A 20 -2.68 -7.80 -18.70
N ILE A 21 -1.94 -8.89 -18.55
CA ILE A 21 -2.51 -10.22 -18.30
C ILE A 21 -2.41 -10.49 -16.81
N LYS A 22 -3.56 -10.59 -16.14
CA LYS A 22 -3.63 -10.99 -14.73
C LYS A 22 -3.71 -12.49 -14.66
N VAL A 23 -2.80 -13.11 -13.93
CA VAL A 23 -2.78 -14.55 -13.67
C VAL A 23 -3.16 -14.78 -12.21
N TYR A 24 -4.03 -15.74 -11.95
CA TYR A 24 -4.51 -16.12 -10.63
C TYR A 24 -4.04 -17.55 -10.31
N PRO A 25 -2.91 -17.70 -9.61
CA PRO A 25 -2.47 -19.01 -9.12
C PRO A 25 -3.45 -19.53 -8.07
N GLU A 26 -3.62 -20.86 -8.00
CA GLU A 26 -4.51 -21.47 -7.02
C GLU A 26 -3.81 -21.62 -5.66
N THR A 27 -2.49 -21.83 -5.67
CA THR A 27 -1.69 -22.03 -4.47
C THR A 27 -0.58 -20.99 -4.31
N ALA A 28 -0.12 -20.79 -3.06
CA ALA A 28 1.03 -19.94 -2.77
C ALA A 28 2.34 -20.49 -3.37
N GLU A 29 2.43 -21.80 -3.56
CA GLU A 29 3.57 -22.47 -4.19
C GLU A 29 3.62 -22.17 -5.69
N GLU A 30 2.52 -22.37 -6.41
CA GLU A 30 2.38 -21.99 -7.82
C GLU A 30 2.68 -20.50 -8.03
N HIS A 31 2.19 -19.64 -7.14
CA HIS A 31 2.49 -18.21 -7.20
C HIS A 31 4.00 -17.91 -7.10
N ARG A 32 4.75 -18.65 -6.28
CA ARG A 32 6.22 -18.50 -6.17
C ARG A 32 6.93 -19.06 -7.40
N ASP A 33 6.51 -20.21 -7.91
CA ASP A 33 7.12 -20.85 -9.08
C ASP A 33 6.87 -20.06 -10.36
N MET A 34 5.67 -19.49 -10.52
CA MET A 34 5.36 -18.59 -11.64
C MET A 34 6.23 -17.33 -11.60
N GLN A 35 6.44 -16.72 -10.43
CA GLN A 35 7.36 -15.58 -10.31
C GLN A 35 8.79 -15.96 -10.69
N LYS A 36 9.28 -17.11 -10.21
CA LYS A 36 10.62 -17.60 -10.53
C LYS A 36 10.77 -17.80 -12.04
N PHE A 37 9.81 -18.47 -12.67
CA PHE A 37 9.80 -18.68 -14.11
C PHE A 37 9.77 -17.37 -14.90
N CYS A 38 8.94 -16.40 -14.51
CA CYS A 38 8.89 -15.11 -15.20
C CYS A 38 10.24 -14.37 -15.12
N ARG A 39 10.97 -14.49 -14.00
CA ARG A 39 12.34 -13.94 -13.88
C ARG A 39 13.33 -14.67 -14.78
N GLU A 40 13.29 -16.01 -14.80
CA GLU A 40 14.18 -16.84 -15.63
C GLU A 40 14.00 -16.56 -17.13
N GLU A 41 12.75 -16.39 -17.58
CA GLU A 41 12.41 -16.10 -18.98
C GLU A 41 12.48 -14.61 -19.35
N ASN A 42 12.93 -13.76 -18.42
CA ASN A 42 12.99 -12.31 -18.57
C ASN A 42 11.67 -11.69 -19.05
N ILE A 43 10.56 -12.20 -18.51
CA ILE A 43 9.21 -11.69 -18.72
C ILE A 43 8.99 -10.55 -17.75
N GLU A 44 8.51 -9.40 -18.22
CA GLU A 44 8.13 -8.31 -17.33
C GLU A 44 6.84 -8.64 -16.57
N PHE A 45 6.87 -8.55 -15.25
CA PHE A 45 5.72 -8.78 -14.39
C PHE A 45 5.84 -7.97 -13.10
N TYR A 46 4.69 -7.74 -12.46
CA TYR A 46 4.62 -7.25 -11.09
C TYR A 46 3.70 -8.17 -10.28
N VAL A 47 3.95 -8.23 -8.98
CA VAL A 47 3.19 -9.08 -8.06
C VAL A 47 2.19 -8.21 -7.32
N ILE A 48 0.91 -8.60 -7.40
CA ILE A 48 -0.13 -7.96 -6.60
C ILE A 48 -0.11 -8.61 -5.21
N ARG A 49 0.23 -7.83 -4.19
CA ARG A 49 0.19 -8.31 -2.80
C ARG A 49 -1.22 -8.81 -2.41
N PRO A 50 -1.32 -9.99 -1.76
CA PRO A 50 -2.56 -10.50 -1.18
C PRO A 50 -3.24 -9.48 -0.28
N LEU A 51 -4.57 -9.53 -0.17
CA LEU A 51 -5.33 -8.63 0.70
C LEU A 51 -4.94 -8.73 2.19
N SER A 52 -4.50 -9.91 2.63
CA SER A 52 -4.00 -10.18 3.98
C SER A 52 -2.69 -9.42 4.27
N GLU A 53 -1.79 -9.36 3.30
CA GLU A 53 -0.49 -8.70 3.42
C GLU A 53 -0.56 -7.19 3.16
N ARG A 54 -1.69 -6.67 2.66
CA ARG A 54 -1.84 -5.24 2.41
C ARG A 54 -1.87 -4.49 3.75
N PRO A 55 -1.01 -3.47 3.92
CA PRO A 55 -1.00 -2.68 5.14
C PRO A 55 -2.34 -1.97 5.33
N PHE A 56 -2.74 -1.82 6.58
CA PHE A 56 -3.85 -0.96 6.96
C PHE A 56 -3.39 0.49 6.93
N LYS A 57 -4.16 1.39 6.30
CA LYS A 57 -3.73 2.78 6.07
C LYS A 57 -4.67 3.77 6.73
N VAL A 58 -4.10 4.62 7.57
CA VAL A 58 -4.82 5.74 8.19
C VAL A 58 -4.10 7.06 7.94
N VAL A 59 -4.80 8.16 8.18
CA VAL A 59 -4.23 9.50 8.19
C VAL A 59 -4.46 10.17 9.52
N ILE A 60 -3.43 10.81 10.06
CA ILE A 60 -3.49 11.71 11.20
C ILE A 60 -3.53 13.14 10.68
N LYS A 61 -4.48 13.93 11.22
CA LYS A 61 -4.60 15.38 11.02
C LYS A 61 -4.52 16.09 12.36
N GLY A 62 -4.07 17.34 12.34
CA GLY A 62 -3.96 18.20 13.52
C GLY A 62 -2.54 18.25 14.13
N LEU A 63 -1.56 17.66 13.47
CA LEU A 63 -0.14 17.85 13.77
C LEU A 63 0.45 18.96 12.89
N HIS A 64 1.51 19.61 13.36
CA HIS A 64 2.17 20.63 12.57
C HIS A 64 2.87 20.01 11.36
N ARG A 65 2.89 20.71 10.23
CA ARG A 65 3.54 20.19 9.01
C ARG A 65 5.06 19.98 9.17
N ASP A 66 5.68 20.64 10.12
CA ASP A 66 7.12 20.52 10.37
C ASP A 66 7.44 19.53 11.51
N THR A 67 6.43 18.80 12.01
CA THR A 67 6.64 17.71 12.97
C THR A 67 7.42 16.59 12.31
N ASP A 68 8.45 16.10 13.00
CA ASP A 68 9.33 15.07 12.49
C ASP A 68 8.63 13.71 12.35
N ILE A 69 8.90 13.02 11.24
CA ILE A 69 8.24 11.76 10.91
C ILE A 69 8.72 10.62 11.81
N GLU A 70 10.00 10.63 12.21
CA GLU A 70 10.54 9.60 13.09
C GLU A 70 10.04 9.82 14.53
N GLU A 71 9.91 11.08 14.97
CA GLU A 71 9.28 11.41 16.25
C GLU A 71 7.81 10.94 16.31
N ILE A 72 7.03 11.18 15.25
CA ILE A 72 5.66 10.64 15.16
C ILE A 72 5.67 9.11 15.28
N LYS A 73 6.61 8.44 14.59
CA LYS A 73 6.71 6.98 14.60
C LYS A 73 7.07 6.43 15.98
N SER A 74 8.04 7.05 16.67
CA SER A 74 8.43 6.62 18.01
C SER A 74 7.31 6.81 19.02
N GLU A 75 6.68 7.98 19.02
CA GLU A 75 5.59 8.30 19.95
C GLU A 75 4.36 7.40 19.74
N LEU A 76 4.03 7.08 18.49
CA LEU A 76 2.95 6.12 18.21
C LEU A 76 3.29 4.71 18.65
N THR A 77 4.55 4.28 18.53
CA THR A 77 5.00 2.96 18.99
C THR A 77 4.90 2.84 20.52
N ILE A 78 5.15 3.95 21.23
CA ILE A 78 4.98 4.03 22.70
C ILE A 78 3.50 4.04 23.08
N ALA A 79 2.68 4.83 22.36
CA ALA A 79 1.27 5.00 22.67
C ALA A 79 0.41 3.77 22.33
N LEU A 80 0.80 3.00 21.32
CA LEU A 80 0.05 1.85 20.79
C LEU A 80 1.02 0.66 20.56
N PRO A 81 1.58 0.06 21.63
CA PRO A 81 2.60 -0.98 21.54
C PRO A 81 2.10 -2.27 20.87
N GLU A 82 0.79 -2.52 20.85
CA GLU A 82 0.17 -3.66 20.20
C GLU A 82 0.05 -3.51 18.67
N ILE A 83 0.34 -2.32 18.12
CA ILE A 83 0.24 -2.05 16.69
C ILE A 83 1.63 -1.89 16.07
N GLU A 84 1.94 -2.74 15.08
CA GLU A 84 3.20 -2.63 14.34
C GLU A 84 3.11 -1.56 13.25
N ILE A 85 3.89 -0.48 13.41
CA ILE A 85 3.97 0.64 12.45
C ILE A 85 5.00 0.34 11.38
N LEU A 86 4.54 0.12 10.15
CA LEU A 86 5.39 -0.18 9.01
C LEU A 86 6.03 1.08 8.42
N LYS A 87 5.25 2.15 8.28
CA LYS A 87 5.70 3.39 7.67
C LYS A 87 4.88 4.58 8.13
N VAL A 88 5.54 5.72 8.34
CA VAL A 88 4.92 7.03 8.45
C VAL A 88 5.39 7.88 7.27
N GLY A 89 4.50 8.65 6.68
CA GLY A 89 4.83 9.52 5.56
C GLY A 89 3.94 10.75 5.50
N GLN A 90 4.53 11.90 5.26
CA GLN A 90 3.78 13.14 5.12
C GLN A 90 3.19 13.27 3.72
N LEU A 91 1.91 13.61 3.64
CA LEU A 91 1.27 13.88 2.36
C LEU A 91 1.72 15.25 1.83
N LYS A 92 1.81 15.34 0.50
CA LYS A 92 2.17 16.57 -0.20
C LYS A 92 1.01 17.05 -1.04
N ASN A 93 0.87 18.36 -1.16
CA ASN A 93 -0.06 18.96 -2.09
C ASN A 93 0.28 18.50 -3.52
N VAL A 94 -0.71 18.01 -4.25
CA VAL A 94 -0.50 17.42 -5.59
C VAL A 94 0.09 18.45 -6.57
N ARG A 95 -0.35 19.71 -6.48
CA ARG A 95 0.05 20.80 -7.39
C ARG A 95 1.35 21.45 -6.97
N THR A 96 1.44 21.94 -5.73
CA THR A 96 2.61 22.70 -5.26
C THR A 96 3.75 21.83 -4.76
N LYS A 97 3.52 20.52 -4.59
CA LYS A 97 4.45 19.56 -3.96
C LYS A 97 4.87 19.93 -2.53
N SER A 98 4.22 20.91 -1.92
CA SER A 98 4.52 21.36 -0.56
C SER A 98 4.01 20.36 0.47
N PRO A 99 4.70 20.19 1.62
CA PRO A 99 4.24 19.36 2.72
C PRO A 99 2.88 19.82 3.27
N MET A 100 2.03 18.86 3.65
CA MET A 100 0.74 19.09 4.30
C MET A 100 0.80 18.71 5.78
N ASP A 101 -0.11 19.24 6.58
CA ASP A 101 -0.39 18.86 7.97
C ASP A 101 -1.12 17.50 8.10
N ILE A 102 -0.90 16.61 7.13
CA ILE A 102 -1.55 15.30 7.05
C ILE A 102 -0.47 14.24 6.92
N PHE A 103 -0.45 13.34 7.89
CA PHE A 103 0.51 12.24 7.96
C PHE A 103 -0.21 10.93 7.70
N MET A 104 0.24 10.17 6.70
CA MET A 104 -0.25 8.84 6.40
C MET A 104 0.58 7.80 7.17
N ILE A 105 -0.10 6.84 7.76
CA ILE A 105 0.50 5.75 8.52
C ILE A 105 0.07 4.42 7.90
N GLU A 106 1.06 3.58 7.65
CA GLU A 106 0.88 2.19 7.25
C GLU A 106 1.12 1.29 8.46
N LEU A 107 0.10 0.55 8.86
CA LEU A 107 0.12 -0.40 9.96
C LEU A 107 0.10 -1.82 9.40
N LYS A 108 0.73 -2.76 10.09
CA LYS A 108 0.54 -4.17 9.81
C LYS A 108 -0.83 -4.60 10.32
N LYS A 109 -1.53 -5.40 9.52
CA LYS A 109 -2.78 -6.02 9.97
C LYS A 109 -2.45 -7.14 10.94
N ASN A 110 -2.90 -7.00 12.18
CA ASN A 110 -2.71 -7.98 13.24
C ASN A 110 -3.96 -8.19 14.09
N GLY A 111 -5.09 -7.55 13.74
CA GLY A 111 -6.35 -7.60 14.47
C GLY A 111 -6.54 -6.43 15.45
N HIS A 112 -5.48 -5.68 15.74
CA HIS A 112 -5.51 -4.54 16.66
C HIS A 112 -5.47 -3.18 15.95
N GLU A 113 -5.42 -3.17 14.61
CA GLU A 113 -5.28 -1.93 13.82
C GLU A 113 -6.39 -0.90 14.06
N ASN A 114 -7.58 -1.32 14.49
CA ASN A 114 -8.71 -0.40 14.75
C ASN A 114 -8.55 0.41 16.05
N ASN A 115 -7.71 -0.04 16.99
CA ASN A 115 -7.45 0.68 18.25
C ASN A 115 -6.88 2.08 17.98
N ILE A 116 -6.20 2.26 16.84
CA ILE A 116 -5.65 3.57 16.45
C ILE A 116 -6.73 4.66 16.36
N PHE A 117 -8.00 4.33 16.10
CA PHE A 117 -9.07 5.32 16.02
C PHE A 117 -9.51 5.88 17.39
N GLU A 118 -9.14 5.22 18.48
CA GLU A 118 -9.42 5.66 19.85
C GLU A 118 -8.50 6.81 20.29
N LEU A 119 -7.36 6.98 19.59
CA LEU A 119 -6.39 8.04 19.86
C LEU A 119 -6.93 9.41 19.40
N THR A 120 -7.35 10.23 20.36
CA THR A 120 -7.90 11.58 20.13
C THR A 120 -6.94 12.72 20.48
N ARG A 121 -5.91 12.43 21.28
CA ARG A 121 -4.83 13.36 21.65
C ARG A 121 -3.50 12.67 21.45
N PHE A 122 -2.53 13.38 20.87
CA PHE A 122 -1.22 12.84 20.54
C PHE A 122 -0.22 13.99 20.51
N MET A 123 0.98 13.80 21.05
CA MET A 123 2.01 14.87 21.19
C MET A 123 1.43 16.16 21.78
N PHE A 124 0.62 16.04 22.84
CA PHE A 124 -0.08 17.15 23.51
C PHE A 124 -1.12 17.93 22.67
N LEU A 125 -1.33 17.54 21.41
CA LEU A 125 -2.28 18.15 20.48
C LEU A 125 -3.55 17.32 20.37
N LYS A 126 -4.67 17.98 20.05
CA LYS A 126 -5.89 17.29 19.65
C LYS A 126 -5.75 16.87 18.19
N ILE A 127 -5.92 15.59 17.91
CA ILE A 127 -5.76 15.04 16.57
C ILE A 127 -7.06 14.43 16.06
N LYS A 128 -7.10 14.16 14.75
CA LYS A 128 -8.17 13.41 14.11
C LYS A 128 -7.58 12.32 13.24
N ILE A 129 -7.97 11.08 13.50
CA ILE A 129 -7.56 9.91 12.74
C ILE A 129 -8.69 9.48 11.82
N GLN A 130 -8.37 9.22 10.56
CA GLN A 130 -9.34 8.81 9.54
C GLN A 130 -8.76 7.68 8.69
N ASN A 131 -9.64 6.84 8.15
CA ASN A 131 -9.25 5.89 7.11
C ASN A 131 -8.64 6.63 5.92
N PHE A 132 -7.51 6.14 5.40
CA PHE A 132 -6.94 6.67 4.17
C PHE A 132 -7.88 6.34 3.01
N ARG A 133 -8.34 7.37 2.31
CA ARG A 133 -9.16 7.23 1.10
C ARG A 133 -8.32 7.60 -0.10
N LYS A 134 -8.26 6.70 -1.08
CA LYS A 134 -7.72 7.05 -2.39
C LYS A 134 -8.58 8.16 -2.99
N PRO A 135 -7.97 9.10 -3.74
CA PRO A 135 -8.73 10.06 -4.52
C PRO A 135 -9.76 9.32 -5.40
N PRO A 136 -11.00 9.83 -5.52
CA PRO A 136 -11.97 9.25 -6.43
C PRO A 136 -11.46 9.38 -7.88
N GLY A 137 -11.65 8.33 -8.67
CA GLY A 137 -11.23 8.28 -10.07
C GLY A 137 -10.02 7.37 -10.35
N ALA A 138 -9.76 7.12 -11.62
CA ALA A 138 -8.60 6.34 -12.05
C ALA A 138 -7.32 7.14 -11.82
N THR A 139 -6.29 6.50 -11.26
CA THR A 139 -4.98 7.14 -11.11
C THR A 139 -4.38 7.30 -12.50
N GLN A 140 -4.20 8.56 -12.92
CA GLN A 140 -3.49 8.91 -14.14
C GLN A 140 -2.02 9.13 -13.82
N CYS A 141 -1.13 8.50 -14.58
CA CYS A 141 0.29 8.79 -14.48
C CYS A 141 0.58 10.15 -15.07
N TRP A 142 1.29 11.00 -14.34
CA TRP A 142 1.72 12.31 -14.82
C TRP A 142 2.77 12.24 -15.93
N ASN A 143 3.52 11.14 -16.03
CA ASN A 143 4.62 11.01 -16.99
C ASN A 143 4.12 10.68 -18.40
N CYS A 144 3.11 9.82 -18.52
CA CYS A 144 2.60 9.37 -19.82
C CYS A 144 1.09 9.60 -20.02
N ASN A 145 0.40 10.23 -19.07
CA ASN A 145 -1.04 10.52 -19.11
C ASN A 145 -1.96 9.30 -19.26
N MET A 146 -1.45 8.07 -19.10
CA MET A 146 -2.22 6.84 -19.13
C MET A 146 -2.83 6.52 -17.76
N PHE A 147 -3.96 5.82 -17.76
CA PHE A 147 -4.64 5.37 -16.55
C PHE A 147 -4.24 3.93 -16.19
N ASN A 148 -4.13 3.62 -14.89
CA ASN A 148 -3.97 2.26 -14.35
C ASN A 148 -2.72 1.48 -14.82
N HIS A 149 -1.55 2.12 -14.90
CA HIS A 149 -0.24 1.47 -15.04
C HIS A 149 0.73 1.97 -13.98
#